data_AF-A0A7J8KGB5-F1
#
_entry.id   AF-A0A7J8KGB5-F1
#
_cell.length_a   1.000
_cell.length_b   1.000
_cell.length_c   1.000
_cell.angle_alpha   90.00
_cell.angle_beta   90.00
_cell.angle_gamma   90.00
#
_symmetry.space_group_name_H-M   'P 1'
#
loop_
_entity.id
_entity.type
_entity.pdbx_description
1 polymer ?
#
loop_
_entity_poly.entity_id
_entity_poly.type
_entity_poly.pdbx_seq_one_letter_code
_entity_poly.pdbx_strand_id
1 'polypeptide(L)'
;MAAVVGVSLRRRFPATAFGGACLQACRGAQTAAATAPRIKKFAIYRWDPDKTGDKPHMQTYEIDLNKCGPMVLDALIKIKNEIDSTLTFRRSCREGICGSCAMNINGGNTLACTKRIDTNLNKVSKIYPLPHMYVIKDLVPDLSNFYAQYKSIEPYLKKKDESQEGKQQYLQSIEDREKLVITPFVVLI
;
A
#
# COMPACT_ATOMS: atom_id res chain seq x y z
N MET A 1 53.04 -18.83 -28.14
CA MET A 1 53.58 -17.48 -27.89
C MET A 1 53.92 -17.38 -26.41
N ALA A 2 55.20 -17.10 -26.15
CA ALA A 2 55.91 -16.74 -24.91
C ALA A 2 55.31 -17.18 -23.54
N ALA A 3 55.89 -18.16 -22.84
CA ALA A 3 57.15 -18.11 -22.07
C ALA A 3 57.13 -17.06 -20.93
N VAL A 4 56.85 -17.53 -19.70
CA VAL A 4 56.95 -16.76 -18.45
C VAL A 4 58.40 -16.84 -17.97
N VAL A 5 59.11 -15.71 -18.04
CA VAL A 5 60.47 -15.56 -17.52
C VAL A 5 60.38 -15.11 -16.07
N GLY A 6 60.93 -15.93 -15.17
CA GLY A 6 61.16 -15.56 -13.77
C GLY A 6 62.34 -14.60 -13.63
N VAL A 7 62.18 -13.59 -12.78
CA VAL A 7 63.30 -12.86 -12.18
C VAL A 7 63.03 -12.71 -10.68
N SER A 8 63.72 -13.55 -9.91
CA SER A 8 63.90 -13.40 -8.48
C SER A 8 64.92 -12.30 -8.22
N LEU A 9 64.50 -11.19 -7.61
CA LEU A 9 65.41 -10.31 -6.90
C LEU A 9 64.96 -10.17 -5.43
N ARG A 10 65.66 -10.92 -4.58
CA ARG A 10 65.73 -10.71 -3.14
C ARG A 10 66.31 -9.32 -2.88
N ARG A 11 65.56 -8.45 -2.20
CA ARG A 11 66.14 -7.31 -1.47
C ARG A 11 65.93 -7.53 0.02
N ARG A 12 67.04 -7.81 0.70
CA ARG A 12 67.18 -7.75 2.15
C ARG A 12 66.89 -6.30 2.58
N PHE A 13 65.92 -6.12 3.47
CA PHE A 13 65.84 -4.93 4.31
C PHE A 13 66.05 -5.36 5.77
N PRO A 14 66.85 -4.60 6.54
CA PRO A 14 67.27 -4.98 7.87
C PRO A 14 66.12 -4.83 8.87
N ALA A 15 66.13 -5.70 9.87
CA ALA A 15 65.29 -5.59 11.04
C ALA A 15 65.74 -4.41 11.90
N THR A 16 64.82 -3.50 12.21
CA THR A 16 64.91 -2.59 13.35
C THR A 16 63.61 -2.69 14.14
N ALA A 17 63.72 -3.31 15.31
CA ALA A 17 62.68 -3.31 16.33
C ALA A 17 62.63 -1.93 16.98
N PHE A 18 61.45 -1.30 17.05
CA PHE A 18 61.18 -0.25 18.03
C PHE A 18 59.68 -0.19 18.35
N GLY A 19 59.40 -0.32 19.65
CA GLY A 19 58.41 0.50 20.35
C GLY A 19 56.95 0.19 20.10
N GLY A 20 56.33 -0.51 21.06
CA GLY A 20 54.89 -0.61 21.14
C GLY A 20 54.21 0.76 21.26
N ALA A 21 53.16 0.93 20.47
CA ALA A 21 51.99 1.70 20.82
C ALA A 21 50.81 0.99 20.14
N CYS A 22 50.05 0.22 20.93
CA CYS A 22 48.75 -0.27 20.52
C CYS A 22 47.86 0.98 20.32
N LEU A 23 47.79 1.48 19.08
CA LEU A 23 46.78 2.44 18.66
C LEU A 23 45.44 1.71 18.67
N GLN A 24 44.85 1.68 19.86
CA GLN A 24 43.52 1.18 20.09
C GLN A 24 42.57 2.17 19.40
N ALA A 25 42.23 1.86 18.14
CA ALA A 25 41.18 2.55 17.42
C ALA A 25 39.88 2.36 18.21
N CYS A 26 39.55 3.34 19.04
CA CYS A 26 38.23 3.49 19.61
C CYS A 26 37.26 3.65 18.43
N ARG A 27 36.66 2.53 18.03
CA ARG A 27 35.46 2.49 17.21
C ARG A 27 34.38 3.24 17.97
N GLY A 28 34.32 4.55 17.77
CA GLY A 28 33.18 5.35 18.18
C GLY A 28 31.95 4.74 17.53
N ALA A 29 31.09 4.14 18.35
CA ALA A 29 29.76 3.76 17.92
C ALA A 29 29.08 5.06 17.48
N GLN A 30 28.96 5.23 16.16
CA GLN A 30 28.09 6.25 15.59
C GLN A 30 26.67 5.88 16.03
N THR A 31 26.21 6.49 17.11
CA THR A 31 24.79 6.55 17.42
C THR A 31 24.17 7.29 16.25
N ALA A 32 23.43 6.57 15.40
CA ALA A 32 22.64 7.18 14.34
C ALA A 32 21.76 8.24 15.00
N ALA A 33 22.06 9.52 14.75
CA ALA A 33 21.27 10.62 15.27
C ALA A 33 19.82 10.39 14.82
N ALA A 34 18.91 10.22 15.78
CA ALA A 34 17.51 10.00 15.48
C ALA A 34 16.99 11.19 14.67
N THR A 35 16.56 10.93 13.44
CA THR A 35 15.99 11.95 12.55
C THR A 35 14.80 12.60 13.26
N ALA A 36 14.70 13.93 13.19
CA ALA A 36 13.60 14.67 13.81
C ALA A 36 12.24 14.10 13.36
N PRO A 37 11.27 13.95 14.29
CA PRO A 37 9.99 13.31 14.00
C PRO A 37 9.20 14.11 12.98
N ARG A 38 8.64 13.41 11.98
CA ARG A 38 7.87 14.03 10.90
C ARG A 38 6.39 13.77 11.13
N ILE A 39 5.78 14.57 11.99
CA ILE A 39 4.39 14.38 12.42
C ILE A 39 3.42 14.85 11.34
N LYS A 40 2.61 13.93 10.83
CA LYS A 40 1.54 14.18 9.87
C LYS A 40 0.17 14.00 10.52
N LYS A 41 -0.76 14.91 10.20
CA LYS A 41 -2.14 14.88 10.68
C LYS A 41 -3.06 14.21 9.68
N PHE A 42 -3.86 13.27 10.16
CA PHE A 42 -4.92 12.60 9.40
C PHE A 42 -6.27 12.88 10.07
N ALA A 43 -7.18 13.54 9.35
CA ALA A 43 -8.56 13.72 9.80
C ALA A 43 -9.42 12.63 9.16
N ILE A 44 -9.97 11.73 9.99
CA ILE A 44 -10.67 10.53 9.57
C ILE A 44 -12.14 10.63 9.99
N TYR A 45 -13.03 10.30 9.07
CA TYR A 45 -14.46 10.15 9.34
C TYR A 45 -14.72 9.00 10.32
N ARG A 46 -15.47 9.29 11.39
CA ARG A 46 -15.86 8.34 12.43
C ARG A 46 -17.37 8.31 12.58
N TRP A 47 -17.90 7.11 12.71
CA TRP A 47 -19.30 6.88 13.05
C TRP A 47 -19.47 5.46 13.58
N ASP A 48 -20.11 5.34 14.74
CA ASP A 48 -20.35 4.05 15.39
C ASP A 48 -21.86 3.74 15.45
N PRO A 49 -22.35 2.69 14.77
CA PRO A 49 -23.77 2.32 14.81
C PRO A 49 -24.21 1.83 16.19
N ASP A 50 -23.28 1.33 17.00
CA ASP A 50 -23.58 0.73 18.31
C ASP A 50 -23.82 1.80 19.39
N LYS A 51 -23.40 3.05 19.13
CA LYS A 51 -23.59 4.18 20.04
C LYS A 51 -24.88 4.92 19.72
N THR A 52 -25.87 4.78 20.58
CA THR A 52 -27.18 5.42 20.42
C THR A 52 -27.05 6.95 20.31
N GLY A 53 -27.56 7.52 19.21
CA GLY A 53 -27.56 8.97 18.98
C GLY A 53 -26.23 9.57 18.51
N ASP A 54 -25.23 8.74 18.20
CA ASP A 54 -23.94 9.22 17.72
C ASP A 54 -24.06 9.88 16.34
N LYS A 55 -23.35 10.99 16.18
CA LYS A 55 -23.32 11.76 14.92
C LYS A 55 -21.97 11.56 14.25
N PRO A 56 -21.96 11.48 12.90
CA PRO A 56 -20.72 11.49 12.16
C PRO A 56 -19.83 12.67 12.54
N HIS A 57 -18.57 12.38 12.82
CA HIS A 57 -17.59 13.40 13.19
C HIS A 57 -16.22 13.10 12.59
N MET A 58 -15.36 14.11 12.59
CA MET A 58 -13.98 13.98 12.12
C MET A 58 -13.04 13.89 13.32
N GLN A 59 -12.28 12.80 13.40
CA GLN A 59 -11.26 12.62 14.42
C GLN A 59 -9.86 12.80 13.81
N THR A 60 -8.99 13.55 14.49
CA THR A 60 -7.64 13.81 14.02
C THR A 60 -6.64 12.90 14.73
N TYR A 61 -5.75 12.28 13.95
CA TYR A 61 -4.66 11.44 14.44
C TYR A 61 -3.32 12.01 13.96
N GLU A 62 -2.31 11.89 14.81
CA GLU A 62 -0.95 12.33 14.54
C GLU A 62 -0.04 11.11 14.39
N ILE A 63 0.65 11.02 13.25
CA ILE A 63 1.52 9.89 12.91
C ILE A 63 2.90 10.39 12.51
N ASP A 64 3.94 9.80 13.09
CA ASP A 64 5.32 10.00 12.66
C ASP A 64 5.61 9.24 11.36
N LEU A 65 5.83 9.99 10.27
CA LEU A 65 6.12 9.43 8.95
C LEU A 65 7.45 8.67 8.89
N ASN A 66 8.39 8.92 9.80
CA ASN A 66 9.65 8.17 9.85
C ASN A 66 9.45 6.73 10.33
N LYS A 67 8.35 6.46 11.05
CA LYS A 67 8.01 5.15 11.63
C LYS A 67 6.76 4.55 10.98
N CYS A 68 6.41 5.01 9.78
CA CYS A 68 5.25 4.60 9.03
C CYS A 68 5.65 4.22 7.60
N GLY A 69 4.93 3.27 7.00
CA GLY A 69 5.07 2.99 5.58
C GLY A 69 4.63 4.18 4.71
N PRO A 70 4.99 4.17 3.41
CA PRO A 70 4.76 5.30 2.51
C PRO A 70 3.30 5.48 2.08
N MET A 71 2.44 4.49 2.28
CA MET A 71 1.05 4.48 1.78
C MET A 71 0.05 4.87 2.87
N VAL A 72 -1.09 5.43 2.47
CA VAL A 72 -2.14 5.84 3.42
C VAL A 72 -2.68 4.64 4.20
N LEU A 73 -2.75 3.46 3.59
CA LEU A 73 -3.13 2.24 4.31
C LEU A 73 -2.18 1.91 5.47
N ASP A 74 -0.87 2.16 5.31
CA ASP A 74 0.10 1.91 6.37
C ASP A 74 -0.16 2.82 7.57
N ALA A 75 -0.50 4.08 7.32
CA ALA A 75 -0.91 5.02 8.36
C ALA A 75 -2.21 4.57 9.06
N LEU A 76 -3.21 4.12 8.31
CA LEU A 76 -4.46 3.62 8.90
C LEU A 76 -4.26 2.38 9.78
N ILE A 77 -3.41 1.45 9.33
CA ILE A 77 -3.05 0.25 10.11
C ILE A 77 -2.27 0.67 11.36
N LYS A 78 -1.32 1.60 11.24
CA LYS A 78 -0.55 2.11 12.37
C LYS A 78 -1.45 2.78 13.41
N ILE A 79 -2.38 3.64 12.99
CA ILE A 79 -3.39 4.25 13.87
C ILE A 79 -4.17 3.16 14.59
N LYS A 80 -4.67 2.15 13.87
CA LYS A 80 -5.44 1.06 14.46
C LYS A 80 -4.65 0.23 15.46
N ASN A 81 -3.39 -0.05 15.18
CA ASN A 81 -2.58 -0.94 16.01
C ASN A 81 -2.00 -0.25 17.25
N GLU A 82 -1.64 1.03 17.14
CA GLU A 82 -0.85 1.73 18.16
C GLU A 82 -1.63 2.82 18.91
N ILE A 83 -2.67 3.41 18.30
CA ILE A 83 -3.35 4.59 18.86
C ILE A 83 -4.81 4.29 19.20
N ASP A 84 -5.59 3.80 18.23
CA ASP A 84 -7.03 3.59 18.37
C ASP A 84 -7.48 2.33 17.63
N SER A 85 -7.58 1.24 18.37
CA SER A 85 -8.01 -0.07 17.87
C SER A 85 -9.48 -0.11 17.45
N THR A 86 -10.29 0.91 17.76
CA THR A 86 -11.70 0.98 17.35
C THR A 86 -11.88 1.42 15.89
N LEU A 87 -10.86 2.06 15.29
CA LEU A 87 -10.90 2.51 13.91
C LEU A 87 -11.16 1.34 12.94
N THR A 88 -12.23 1.42 12.15
CA THR A 88 -12.67 0.32 11.29
C THR A 88 -12.61 0.68 9.80
N PHE A 89 -11.98 -0.19 9.01
CA PHE A 89 -11.87 -0.08 7.55
C PHE A 89 -11.64 -1.45 6.91
N ARG A 90 -11.97 -1.60 5.62
CA ARG A 90 -11.73 -2.83 4.86
C ARG A 90 -10.33 -2.83 4.23
N ARG A 91 -9.60 -3.94 4.36
CA ARG A 91 -8.31 -4.19 3.70
C ARG A 91 -8.02 -5.67 3.53
N SER A 92 -7.31 -6.04 2.47
CA SER A 92 -6.83 -7.41 2.23
C SER A 92 -5.47 -7.44 1.49
N CYS A 93 -5.45 -7.25 0.17
CA CYS A 93 -4.26 -7.54 -0.67
C CYS A 93 -3.05 -6.62 -0.56
N ARG A 94 -3.16 -5.41 0.04
CA ARG A 94 -2.09 -4.38 0.15
C ARG A 94 -1.36 -3.93 -1.14
N GLU A 95 -1.76 -4.41 -2.32
CA GLU A 95 -1.10 -4.08 -3.61
C GLU A 95 -2.06 -3.55 -4.69
N GLY A 96 -3.31 -3.30 -4.32
CA GLY A 96 -4.28 -2.64 -5.19
C GLY A 96 -5.13 -3.55 -6.07
N ILE A 97 -4.96 -4.88 -5.98
CA ILE A 97 -5.69 -5.81 -6.85
C ILE A 97 -7.12 -6.13 -6.37
N CYS A 98 -7.35 -6.23 -5.06
CA CYS A 98 -8.66 -6.67 -4.53
C CYS A 98 -9.74 -5.58 -4.44
N GLY A 99 -9.37 -4.31 -4.56
CA GLY A 99 -10.31 -3.17 -4.42
C GLY A 99 -10.89 -2.91 -3.02
N SER A 100 -10.58 -3.72 -1.99
CA SER A 100 -11.26 -3.63 -0.69
C SER A 100 -11.05 -2.31 0.08
N CYS A 101 -9.93 -1.62 -0.13
CA CYS A 101 -9.57 -0.39 0.58
C CYS A 101 -9.91 0.89 -0.21
N ALA A 102 -10.96 0.83 -1.02
CA ALA A 102 -11.49 1.99 -1.73
C ALA A 102 -12.12 2.98 -0.74
N MET A 103 -11.66 4.23 -0.78
CA MET A 103 -12.13 5.31 0.08
C MET A 103 -11.82 6.66 -0.56
N ASN A 104 -12.36 7.74 0.00
CA ASN A 104 -12.07 9.09 -0.46
C ASN A 104 -10.91 9.69 0.35
N ILE A 105 -9.81 10.02 -0.32
CA ILE A 105 -8.60 10.60 0.29
C ILE A 105 -8.36 11.96 -0.37
N ASN A 106 -8.40 13.02 0.44
CA ASN A 106 -8.22 14.41 0.00
C ASN A 106 -9.19 14.82 -1.13
N GLY A 107 -10.43 14.33 -1.09
CA GLY A 107 -11.46 14.64 -2.09
C GLY A 107 -11.49 13.69 -3.28
N GLY A 108 -10.47 12.85 -3.48
CA GLY A 108 -10.42 11.87 -4.58
C GLY A 108 -10.69 10.44 -4.13
N ASN A 109 -11.50 9.71 -4.90
CA ASN A 109 -11.72 8.28 -4.66
C ASN A 109 -10.50 7.49 -5.14
N THR A 110 -9.90 6.69 -4.27
CA THR A 110 -8.69 5.93 -4.59
C THR A 110 -8.54 4.73 -3.64
N LEU A 111 -7.54 3.89 -3.90
CA LEU A 111 -7.19 2.77 -3.04
C LEU A 111 -6.14 3.23 -2.03
N ALA A 112 -6.44 3.09 -0.73
CA ALA A 112 -5.51 3.53 0.32
C ALA A 112 -4.15 2.82 0.27
N CYS A 113 -4.10 1.58 -0.23
CA CYS A 113 -2.87 0.80 -0.34
C CYS A 113 -1.90 1.26 -1.43
N THR A 114 -2.39 1.95 -2.47
CA THR A 114 -1.53 2.46 -3.55
C THR A 114 -1.39 3.97 -3.50
N LYS A 115 -2.21 4.66 -2.71
CA LYS A 115 -2.11 6.09 -2.49
C LYS A 115 -0.98 6.42 -1.51
N ARG A 116 0.05 7.10 -2.01
CA ARG A 116 1.13 7.65 -1.18
C ARG A 116 0.62 8.73 -0.24
N ILE A 117 1.19 8.77 0.97
CA ILE A 117 0.96 9.84 1.93
C ILE A 117 1.58 11.13 1.40
N ASP A 118 0.84 12.24 1.51
CA ASP A 118 1.38 13.57 1.23
C ASP A 118 2.42 13.94 2.29
N THR A 119 3.66 14.14 1.85
CA THR A 119 4.82 14.46 2.70
C THR A 119 4.79 15.87 3.28
N ASN A 120 3.90 16.74 2.79
CA ASN A 120 3.70 18.09 3.34
C ASN A 120 3.01 18.03 4.71
N LEU A 121 3.75 18.28 5.79
CA LEU A 121 3.26 18.16 7.16
C LEU A 121 2.20 19.22 7.54
N ASN A 122 2.19 20.37 6.84
CA ASN A 122 1.26 21.47 7.12
C ASN A 122 -0.16 21.18 6.60
N LYS A 123 -0.32 20.22 5.69
CA LYS A 123 -1.61 19.82 5.15
C LYS A 123 -2.18 18.64 5.92
N VAL A 124 -3.40 18.76 6.41
CA VAL A 124 -4.14 17.65 7.02
C VAL A 124 -4.71 16.77 5.92
N SER A 125 -4.39 15.48 5.96
CA SER A 125 -4.99 14.51 5.03
C SER A 125 -6.39 14.14 5.50
N LYS A 126 -7.41 14.41 4.69
CA LYS A 126 -8.82 14.10 5.02
C LYS A 126 -9.19 12.75 4.40
N ILE A 127 -9.76 11.85 5.20
CA ILE A 127 -10.16 10.52 4.79
C ILE A 127 -11.64 10.33 5.11
N TYR A 128 -12.42 10.02 4.07
CA TYR A 128 -13.84 9.74 4.14
C TYR A 128 -14.14 8.38 3.52
N PRO A 129 -15.29 7.76 3.86
CA PRO A 129 -15.79 6.62 3.10
C PRO A 129 -16.09 7.01 1.64
N LEU A 130 -16.43 6.03 0.81
CA LEU A 130 -16.87 6.31 -0.55
C LEU A 130 -18.09 7.26 -0.53
N PRO A 131 -18.10 8.28 -1.40
CA PRO A 131 -19.13 9.32 -1.36
C PRO A 131 -20.50 8.75 -1.71
N HIS A 132 -21.54 9.31 -1.09
CA HIS A 132 -22.95 8.98 -1.36
C HIS A 132 -23.30 7.49 -1.16
N MET A 133 -22.59 6.80 -0.27
CA MET A 133 -22.91 5.44 0.16
C MET A 133 -23.37 5.45 1.61
N TYR A 134 -24.27 4.52 1.96
CA TYR A 134 -24.61 4.29 3.36
C TYR A 134 -23.39 3.73 4.10
N VAL A 135 -23.06 4.31 5.24
CA VAL A 135 -21.93 3.89 6.07
C VAL A 135 -22.42 2.87 7.09
N ILE A 136 -21.73 1.73 7.20
CA ILE A 136 -22.01 0.69 8.21
C ILE A 136 -21.25 0.99 9.50
N LYS A 137 -19.97 1.40 9.41
CA LYS A 137 -19.13 1.83 10.53
C LYS A 137 -17.89 2.54 10.00
N ASP A 138 -17.53 3.69 10.55
CA ASP A 138 -16.34 4.46 10.17
C ASP A 138 -16.14 4.58 8.63
N LEU A 139 -15.12 3.93 8.07
CA LEU A 139 -14.77 3.98 6.65
C LEU A 139 -15.35 2.80 5.86
N VAL A 140 -16.31 2.05 6.40
CA VAL A 140 -16.90 0.87 5.79
C VAL A 140 -18.27 1.22 5.18
N PRO A 141 -18.36 1.42 3.86
CA PRO A 141 -19.65 1.59 3.20
C PRO A 141 -20.35 0.25 2.96
N ASP A 142 -21.68 0.31 2.87
CA ASP A 142 -22.47 -0.78 2.30
C ASP A 142 -22.32 -0.80 0.77
N LEU A 143 -21.96 -1.98 0.25
CA LEU A 143 -21.75 -2.24 -1.18
C LEU A 143 -22.81 -3.22 -1.73
N SER A 144 -23.81 -3.58 -0.94
CA SER A 144 -24.88 -4.53 -1.32
C SER A 144 -25.55 -4.14 -2.65
N ASN A 145 -25.97 -2.88 -2.79
CA ASN A 145 -26.59 -2.35 -4.01
C ASN A 145 -25.65 -2.39 -5.22
N PHE A 146 -24.36 -2.07 -5.02
CA PHE A 146 -23.35 -2.15 -6.08
C PHE A 146 -23.19 -3.59 -6.61
N TYR A 147 -23.15 -4.58 -5.71
CA TYR A 147 -23.09 -5.98 -6.10
C TYR A 147 -24.39 -6.49 -6.74
N ALA A 148 -25.55 -6.00 -6.31
CA ALA A 148 -26.82 -6.34 -6.93
C ALA A 148 -26.89 -5.87 -8.39
N GLN A 149 -26.43 -4.64 -8.67
CA GLN A 149 -26.33 -4.13 -10.05
C GLN A 149 -25.37 -4.96 -10.89
N TYR A 150 -24.19 -5.31 -10.36
CA TYR A 150 -23.25 -6.18 -11.07
C TYR A 150 -23.82 -7.58 -11.35
N LYS A 151 -24.63 -8.13 -10.43
CA LYS A 151 -25.30 -9.41 -10.66
C LYS A 151 -26.38 -9.32 -11.75
N SER A 152 -27.07 -8.17 -11.87
CA SER A 152 -28.17 -7.99 -12.82
C SER A 152 -27.77 -8.07 -14.30
N ILE A 153 -26.51 -7.76 -14.61
CA ILE A 153 -25.97 -7.85 -15.98
C ILE A 153 -25.54 -9.26 -16.37
N GLU A 154 -25.69 -10.24 -15.47
CA GLU A 154 -25.31 -11.63 -15.69
C GLU A 154 -23.87 -11.78 -16.25
N PRO A 155 -22.83 -11.38 -15.49
CA PRO A 155 -21.46 -11.25 -15.98
C PRO A 155 -20.75 -12.62 -16.05
N TYR A 156 -21.32 -13.54 -16.82
CA TYR A 156 -20.82 -14.88 -17.09
C TYR A 156 -21.08 -15.24 -18.56
N LEU A 157 -20.35 -16.24 -19.06
CA LEU A 157 -20.47 -16.66 -20.46
C LEU A 157 -21.80 -17.38 -20.69
N LYS A 158 -22.61 -16.92 -21.65
CA LYS A 158 -23.86 -17.57 -22.05
C LYS A 158 -23.74 -18.11 -23.48
N LYS A 159 -24.02 -19.40 -23.67
CA LYS A 159 -24.08 -20.05 -24.99
C LYS A 159 -25.50 -20.51 -25.28
N LYS A 160 -25.83 -20.66 -26.57
CA LYS A 160 -27.13 -21.22 -26.96
C LYS A 160 -27.26 -22.71 -26.62
N ASP A 161 -26.14 -23.43 -26.65
CA ASP A 161 -26.03 -24.84 -26.29
C ASP A 161 -24.87 -25.02 -25.30
N GLU A 162 -25.20 -25.56 -24.13
CA GLU A 162 -24.30 -25.78 -22.98
C GLU A 162 -23.91 -27.28 -22.85
N SER A 163 -24.44 -28.17 -23.71
CA SER A 163 -24.21 -29.63 -23.64
C SER A 163 -22.74 -30.07 -23.83
N GLN A 164 -21.90 -29.18 -24.36
CA GLN A 164 -20.49 -29.42 -24.64
C GLN A 164 -19.55 -28.69 -23.67
N GLU A 165 -20.06 -28.10 -22.59
CA GLU A 165 -19.23 -27.44 -21.59
C GLU A 165 -18.19 -28.38 -20.97
N GLY A 166 -16.97 -27.88 -20.80
CA GLY A 166 -15.86 -28.62 -20.19
C GLY A 166 -15.21 -29.70 -21.05
N LYS A 167 -15.75 -30.04 -22.22
CA LYS A 167 -15.18 -31.08 -23.09
C LYS A 167 -13.92 -30.62 -23.82
N GLN A 168 -13.90 -29.38 -24.30
CA GLN A 168 -12.78 -28.78 -25.04
C GLN A 168 -12.72 -27.27 -24.76
N GLN A 169 -11.56 -26.66 -25.01
CA GLN A 169 -11.40 -25.21 -24.96
C GLN A 169 -12.18 -24.53 -26.09
N TYR A 170 -12.75 -23.35 -25.84
CA TYR A 170 -13.40 -22.56 -26.88
C TYR A 170 -12.38 -21.80 -27.71
N LEU A 171 -12.55 -21.84 -29.04
CA LEU A 171 -11.69 -21.11 -29.97
C LEU A 171 -12.03 -19.62 -29.96
N GLN A 172 -11.01 -18.78 -29.81
CA GLN A 172 -11.11 -17.32 -29.88
C GLN A 172 -9.82 -16.78 -30.49
N SER A 173 -9.90 -15.88 -31.47
CA SER A 173 -8.71 -15.24 -32.05
C SER A 173 -8.15 -14.16 -31.11
N ILE A 174 -6.92 -13.73 -31.34
CA ILE A 174 -6.28 -12.67 -30.53
C ILE A 174 -7.08 -11.36 -30.66
N GLU A 175 -7.53 -11.04 -31.88
CA GLU A 175 -8.29 -9.82 -32.18
C GLU A 175 -9.64 -9.79 -31.45
N ASP A 176 -10.32 -10.94 -31.33
CA ASP A 176 -11.59 -11.03 -30.60
C ASP A 176 -11.38 -11.01 -29.09
N ARG A 177 -10.26 -11.53 -28.58
CA ARG A 177 -9.91 -11.46 -27.16
C ARG A 177 -9.63 -10.02 -26.73
N GLU A 178 -8.96 -9.23 -27.56
CA GLU A 178 -8.64 -7.83 -27.28
C GLU A 178 -9.89 -6.95 -27.12
N LYS A 179 -10.98 -7.24 -27.87
CA LYS A 179 -12.27 -6.53 -27.72
C LYS A 179 -12.85 -6.63 -26.30
N LEU A 180 -12.55 -7.70 -25.58
CA LEU A 180 -12.98 -7.91 -24.19
C LEU A 180 -12.11 -7.15 -23.17
N VAL A 181 -10.86 -6.83 -23.52
CA VAL A 181 -9.89 -6.17 -22.64
C VAL A 181 -9.94 -4.65 -22.79
N ILE A 182 -10.23 -4.17 -24.00
CA ILE A 182 -10.08 -2.75 -24.38
C ILE A 182 -11.39 -1.97 -24.29
N THR A 183 -12.56 -2.62 -24.15
CA THR A 183 -13.81 -1.87 -23.97
C THR A 183 -13.80 -1.24 -22.56
N PRO A 184 -13.66 0.09 -22.41
CA PRO A 184 -14.13 0.70 -21.19
C PRO A 184 -15.61 0.37 -21.16
N PHE A 185 -16.05 -0.29 -20.11
CA PHE A 185 -17.45 -0.53 -19.81
C PHE A 185 -18.10 0.84 -19.53
N VAL A 186 -18.22 1.66 -20.58
CA VAL A 186 -19.13 2.78 -20.69
C VAL A 186 -20.48 2.10 -20.73
N VAL A 187 -21.06 1.97 -19.55
CA VAL A 187 -22.46 1.72 -19.34
C VAL A 187 -23.20 2.70 -20.22
N LEU A 188 -23.74 2.20 -21.33
CA LEU A 188 -24.71 2.89 -22.14
C LEU A 188 -25.99 2.93 -21.29
N ILE A 189 -26.10 3.98 -20.48
CA ILE A 189 -27.38 4.56 -20.04
C ILE A 189 -27.75 5.61 -21.08
#